data_AF-A0A7S2V1M3-F1
#
_entry.id   AF-A0A7S2V1M3-F1
#
_cell.length_a   1.000
_cell.length_b   1.000
_cell.length_c   1.000
_cell.angle_alpha   90.00
_cell.angle_beta   90.00
_cell.angle_gamma   90.00
#
_symmetry.space_group_name_H-M   'P 1'
#
loop_
_entity.id
_entity.type
_entity.pdbx_description
1 polymer ?
#
loop_
_entity_poly.entity_id
_entity_poly.type
_entity_poly.pdbx_seq_one_letter_code
_entity_poly.pdbx_strand_id
1 'polypeptide(L)'
;MAQPQVMMVQVTEAPQEDWKSGLFGCCSSPKNLIFACCLPWCAVADARTKFDGSNCCFNVMCVGIVAGRNIIREGYKIKGGCIGDLIATLFCPVCVMTQMMNEVESRGKVTAQYGSNRPATEVPWKHSIFDICFNSSNFIYGCCCPSCAIAQARTDFDGSDCCFNFLCFTPCLARSVIREGYNIEGSCIMDILCPWLCVECVACQLMNEVSDRGKVTKQYVSVTAAPQVPSTVPQAQSVVR
;
A
#
# COMPACT_ATOMS: atom_id res chain seq x y z
N MET A 1 -20.63 11.83 42.77
CA MET A 1 -19.90 11.04 41.76
C MET A 1 -19.89 11.84 40.47
N ALA A 2 -18.73 12.31 40.03
CA ALA A 2 -18.60 13.08 38.79
C ALA A 2 -18.50 12.13 37.60
N GLN A 3 -19.35 12.32 36.58
CA GLN A 3 -19.25 11.56 35.33
C GLN A 3 -18.02 12.03 34.54
N PRO A 4 -17.21 11.11 33.97
CA PRO A 4 -16.11 11.49 33.09
C PRO A 4 -16.68 12.13 31.83
N GLN A 5 -16.25 13.38 31.55
CA GLN A 5 -16.59 14.04 30.28
C GLN A 5 -15.76 13.43 29.16
N VAL A 6 -16.42 12.71 28.26
CA VAL A 6 -15.82 12.22 27.01
C VAL A 6 -15.66 13.40 26.08
N MET A 7 -14.44 13.93 25.94
CA MET A 7 -14.14 14.92 24.89
C MET A 7 -14.20 14.23 23.52
N MET A 8 -15.17 14.61 22.69
CA MET A 8 -15.20 14.22 21.29
C MET A 8 -14.16 15.06 20.53
N VAL A 9 -13.05 14.44 20.12
CA VAL A 9 -12.11 15.07 19.18
C VAL A 9 -12.77 15.06 17.80
N GLN A 10 -13.13 16.24 17.30
CA GLN A 10 -13.58 16.38 15.91
C GLN A 10 -12.38 16.20 14.98
N VAL A 11 -12.30 15.05 14.31
CA VAL A 11 -11.32 14.80 13.25
C VAL A 11 -11.82 15.51 12.00
N THR A 12 -11.31 16.70 11.72
CA THR A 12 -11.54 17.38 10.44
C THR A 12 -10.80 16.61 9.36
N GLU A 13 -11.53 15.91 8.50
CA GLU A 13 -10.94 15.21 7.36
C GLU A 13 -10.24 16.22 6.44
N ALA A 14 -8.98 15.94 6.10
CA ALA A 14 -8.26 16.74 5.12
C ALA A 14 -9.05 16.72 3.79
N PRO A 15 -9.11 17.85 3.06
CA PRO A 15 -9.82 17.91 1.80
C PRO A 15 -9.28 16.84 0.83
N GLN A 16 -10.18 16.00 0.34
CA GLN A 16 -9.82 14.97 -0.64
C GLN A 16 -9.49 15.62 -1.99
N GLU A 17 -8.44 15.13 -2.64
CA GLU A 17 -7.98 15.63 -3.94
C GLU A 17 -8.51 14.78 -5.11
N ASP A 18 -8.47 15.32 -6.32
CA ASP A 18 -8.75 14.57 -7.53
C ASP A 18 -7.44 14.06 -8.18
N TRP A 19 -7.53 13.05 -9.06
CA TRP A 19 -6.39 12.62 -9.86
C TRP A 19 -5.89 13.78 -10.74
N LYS A 20 -4.58 14.08 -10.73
CA LYS A 20 -4.01 15.11 -11.60
C LYS A 20 -4.05 14.71 -13.08
N SER A 21 -3.89 13.41 -13.35
CA SER A 21 -4.06 12.85 -14.69
C SER A 21 -5.42 12.19 -14.84
N GLY A 22 -6.15 12.48 -15.91
CA GLY A 22 -7.39 11.75 -16.23
C GLY A 22 -7.12 10.29 -16.59
N LEU A 23 -8.10 9.40 -16.39
CA LEU A 23 -7.93 7.96 -16.67
C LEU A 23 -7.50 7.71 -18.12
N PHE A 24 -8.15 8.38 -19.09
CA PHE A 24 -7.80 8.28 -20.52
C PHE A 24 -6.74 9.28 -20.98
N GLY A 25 -6.06 9.94 -20.05
CA GLY A 25 -4.94 10.84 -20.34
C GLY A 25 -3.64 10.11 -20.69
N CYS A 26 -3.63 8.79 -20.85
CA CYS A 26 -2.40 8.01 -21.02
C CYS A 26 -1.54 8.44 -22.22
N CYS A 27 -2.14 9.01 -23.27
CA CYS A 27 -1.43 9.53 -24.44
C CYS A 27 -0.62 10.82 -24.16
N SER A 28 -0.84 11.50 -23.03
CA SER A 28 -0.04 12.68 -22.65
C SER A 28 1.38 12.31 -22.22
N SER A 29 1.63 11.04 -21.89
CA SER A 29 2.93 10.51 -21.45
C SER A 29 3.31 9.26 -22.25
N PRO A 30 3.75 9.38 -23.52
CA PRO A 30 4.05 8.23 -24.39
C PRO A 30 5.03 7.24 -23.77
N LYS A 31 6.03 7.73 -23.02
CA LYS A 31 6.99 6.90 -22.28
C LYS A 31 6.29 5.97 -21.28
N ASN A 32 5.43 6.53 -20.43
CA ASN A 32 4.71 5.77 -19.40
C ASN A 32 3.63 4.87 -20.01
N LEU A 33 3.03 5.28 -21.13
CA LEU A 33 2.12 4.43 -21.91
C LEU A 33 2.83 3.20 -22.48
N ILE A 34 3.97 3.38 -23.15
CA ILE A 34 4.77 2.27 -23.71
C ILE A 34 5.23 1.34 -22.59
N PHE A 35 5.72 1.89 -21.47
CA PHE A 35 6.17 1.08 -20.33
C PHE A 35 5.02 0.28 -19.71
N ALA A 36 3.85 0.88 -19.50
CA ALA A 36 2.65 0.19 -19.02
C ALA A 36 2.16 -0.90 -19.98
N CYS A 37 2.26 -0.67 -21.29
CA CYS A 37 1.81 -1.62 -22.30
C CYS A 37 2.77 -2.81 -22.43
N CYS A 38 4.08 -2.56 -22.44
CA CYS A 38 5.09 -3.59 -22.69
C CYS A 38 5.49 -4.36 -21.42
N LEU A 39 5.44 -3.72 -20.25
CA LEU A 39 5.92 -4.26 -18.97
C LEU A 39 4.95 -3.93 -17.82
N PRO A 40 3.70 -4.43 -17.87
CA PRO A 40 2.63 -3.99 -16.96
C PRO A 40 2.97 -4.20 -15.47
N TRP A 41 3.50 -5.36 -15.11
CA TRP A 41 3.90 -5.66 -13.73
C TRP A 41 5.02 -4.74 -13.23
N CYS A 42 5.99 -4.45 -14.09
CA CYS A 42 7.07 -3.51 -13.78
C CYS A 42 6.55 -2.08 -13.67
N ALA A 43 5.54 -1.69 -14.45
CA ALA A 43 4.92 -0.37 -14.37
C ALA A 43 4.21 -0.14 -13.03
N VAL A 44 3.45 -1.13 -12.55
CA VAL A 44 2.86 -1.09 -11.20
C VAL A 44 3.95 -1.01 -10.14
N ALA A 45 4.99 -1.83 -10.26
CA ALA A 45 6.08 -1.87 -9.30
C ALA A 45 6.91 -0.60 -9.26
N ASP A 46 7.20 0.01 -10.41
CA ASP A 46 7.88 1.28 -10.53
C ASP A 46 7.05 2.41 -9.91
N ALA A 47 5.74 2.47 -10.22
CA ALA A 47 4.84 3.45 -9.61
C ALA A 47 4.82 3.32 -8.08
N ARG A 48 4.72 2.10 -7.54
CA ARG A 48 4.73 1.86 -6.08
C ARG A 48 6.08 2.18 -5.45
N THR A 49 7.18 1.77 -6.07
CA THR A 49 8.53 2.07 -5.59
C THR A 49 8.80 3.57 -5.57
N LYS A 50 8.40 4.32 -6.60
CA LYS A 50 8.50 5.79 -6.61
C LYS A 50 7.56 6.43 -5.59
N PHE A 51 6.41 5.82 -5.32
CA PHE A 51 5.40 6.33 -4.39
C PHE A 51 5.89 6.27 -2.94
N ASP A 52 6.35 5.12 -2.43
CA ASP A 52 6.71 4.95 -1.01
C ASP A 52 8.13 4.43 -0.76
N GLY A 53 8.89 4.09 -1.81
CA GLY A 53 10.23 3.52 -1.68
C GLY A 53 10.24 2.03 -1.35
N SER A 54 9.09 1.35 -1.45
CA SER A 54 8.98 -0.11 -1.29
C SER A 54 9.86 -0.88 -2.27
N ASN A 55 10.19 -2.14 -1.92
CA ASN A 55 11.05 -2.98 -2.73
C ASN A 55 10.38 -3.32 -4.09
N CYS A 56 11.04 -2.96 -5.19
CA CYS A 56 10.52 -3.20 -6.54
C CYS A 56 10.26 -4.69 -6.83
N CYS A 57 11.17 -5.58 -6.40
CA CYS A 57 11.03 -7.02 -6.63
C CYS A 57 9.78 -7.57 -5.94
N PHE A 58 9.55 -7.16 -4.68
CA PHE A 58 8.32 -7.50 -3.96
C PHE A 58 7.07 -6.95 -4.67
N ASN A 59 7.11 -5.70 -5.13
CA ASN A 59 5.98 -5.10 -5.84
C ASN A 59 5.63 -5.83 -7.13
N VAL A 60 6.63 -6.25 -7.93
CA VAL A 60 6.41 -7.01 -9.17
C VAL A 60 5.71 -8.34 -8.87
N MET A 61 6.09 -9.03 -7.80
CA MET A 61 5.57 -10.36 -7.48
C MET A 61 4.25 -10.36 -6.71
N CYS A 62 3.99 -9.32 -5.91
CA CYS A 62 2.93 -9.37 -4.88
C CYS A 62 1.87 -8.28 -4.99
N VAL A 63 2.10 -7.23 -5.78
CA VAL A 63 1.16 -6.10 -5.90
C VAL A 63 0.46 -6.13 -7.26
N GLY A 64 -0.82 -6.47 -7.25
CA GLY A 64 -1.68 -6.35 -8.43
C GLY A 64 -2.02 -4.89 -8.77
N ILE A 65 -2.47 -4.65 -10.01
CA ILE A 65 -2.81 -3.30 -10.50
C ILE A 65 -3.86 -2.62 -9.60
N VAL A 66 -4.93 -3.32 -9.24
CA VAL A 66 -6.01 -2.78 -8.39
C VAL A 66 -5.48 -2.39 -7.01
N ALA A 67 -4.66 -3.26 -6.40
CA ALA A 67 -4.06 -3.00 -5.11
C ALA A 67 -3.10 -1.81 -5.16
N GLY A 68 -2.23 -1.76 -6.18
CA GLY A 68 -1.31 -0.65 -6.38
C GLY A 68 -2.04 0.67 -6.55
N ARG A 69 -3.11 0.70 -7.35
CA ARG A 69 -3.94 1.89 -7.59
C ARG A 69 -4.58 2.38 -6.30
N ASN A 70 -5.22 1.48 -5.55
CA ASN A 70 -5.86 1.80 -4.29
C ASN A 70 -4.87 2.38 -3.27
N ILE A 71 -3.69 1.77 -3.11
CA ILE A 71 -2.70 2.26 -2.14
C ILE A 71 -2.19 3.65 -2.52
N ILE A 72 -1.93 3.91 -3.81
CA ILE A 72 -1.53 5.24 -4.28
C ILE A 72 -2.66 6.26 -4.04
N ARG A 73 -3.91 5.89 -4.34
CA ARG A 73 -5.10 6.73 -4.14
C ARG A 73 -5.25 7.13 -2.67
N GLU A 74 -5.21 6.15 -1.76
CA GLU A 74 -5.32 6.39 -0.31
C GLU A 74 -4.14 7.18 0.24
N GLY A 75 -2.95 6.91 -0.31
CA GLY A 75 -1.72 7.59 0.02
C GLY A 75 -1.74 9.08 -0.25
N TYR A 76 -2.26 9.48 -1.41
CA TYR A 76 -2.41 10.87 -1.81
C TYR A 76 -3.77 11.49 -1.43
N LYS A 77 -4.61 10.78 -0.67
CA LYS A 77 -5.96 11.24 -0.29
C LYS A 77 -6.83 11.62 -1.49
N ILE A 78 -6.72 10.84 -2.57
CA ILE A 78 -7.49 11.03 -3.79
C ILE A 78 -8.90 10.45 -3.61
N LYS A 79 -9.93 11.19 -4.05
CA LYS A 79 -11.34 10.79 -4.03
C LYS A 79 -11.54 9.46 -4.75
N GLY A 80 -12.46 8.66 -4.23
CA GLY A 80 -12.87 7.38 -4.81
C GLY A 80 -12.86 6.24 -3.81
N GLY A 81 -13.10 5.03 -4.30
CA GLY A 81 -13.14 3.83 -3.48
C GLY A 81 -12.69 2.60 -4.25
N CYS A 82 -12.61 1.48 -3.54
CA CYS A 82 -12.10 0.21 -4.07
C CYS A 82 -12.83 -0.27 -5.33
N ILE A 83 -14.17 -0.15 -5.37
CA ILE A 83 -14.97 -0.54 -6.53
C ILE A 83 -14.60 0.31 -7.75
N GLY A 84 -14.35 1.61 -7.56
CA GLY A 84 -13.90 2.50 -8.64
C GLY A 84 -12.52 2.09 -9.17
N ASP A 85 -11.60 1.70 -8.28
CA ASP A 85 -10.27 1.21 -8.65
C ASP A 85 -10.35 -0.12 -9.42
N LEU A 86 -11.24 -1.03 -9.02
CA LEU A 86 -11.50 -2.29 -9.70
C LEU A 86 -12.08 -2.05 -11.10
N ILE A 87 -13.16 -1.27 -11.22
CA ILE A 87 -13.82 -0.97 -12.49
C ILE A 87 -12.86 -0.28 -13.46
N ALA A 88 -12.10 0.72 -12.99
CA ALA A 88 -11.12 1.40 -13.83
C ALA A 88 -10.05 0.43 -14.37
N THR A 89 -9.59 -0.48 -13.52
CA THR A 89 -8.57 -1.48 -13.89
C THR A 89 -9.12 -2.51 -14.87
N LEU A 90 -10.37 -2.95 -14.71
CA LEU A 90 -11.03 -3.85 -15.65
C LEU A 90 -11.29 -3.19 -17.01
N PHE A 91 -11.62 -1.89 -17.03
CA PHE A 91 -11.93 -1.16 -18.25
C PHE A 91 -10.69 -0.87 -19.11
N CYS A 92 -9.61 -0.34 -18.52
CA CYS A 92 -8.36 -0.10 -19.23
C CYS A 92 -7.17 -0.20 -18.27
N PRO A 93 -6.58 -1.39 -18.08
CA PRO A 93 -5.48 -1.57 -17.13
C PRO A 93 -4.24 -0.75 -17.52
N VAL A 94 -3.94 -0.62 -18.82
CA VAL A 94 -2.83 0.20 -19.32
C VAL A 94 -3.00 1.65 -18.92
N CYS A 95 -4.21 2.20 -19.10
CA CYS A 95 -4.55 3.55 -18.71
C CYS A 95 -4.39 3.77 -17.20
N VAL A 96 -4.83 2.79 -16.39
CA VAL A 96 -4.66 2.82 -14.93
C VAL A 96 -3.18 2.89 -14.54
N MET A 97 -2.34 2.02 -15.11
CA MET A 97 -0.90 1.99 -14.80
C MET A 97 -0.22 3.29 -15.23
N THR A 98 -0.54 3.83 -16.41
CA THR A 98 -0.02 5.13 -16.85
C THR A 98 -0.48 6.27 -15.95
N GLN A 99 -1.76 6.27 -15.53
CA GLN A 99 -2.29 7.25 -14.59
C GLN A 99 -1.53 7.19 -13.26
N MET A 100 -1.32 6.00 -12.69
CA MET A 100 -0.55 5.81 -11.46
C MET A 100 0.88 6.35 -11.56
N MET A 101 1.60 6.04 -12.65
CA MET A 101 2.96 6.52 -12.86
C MET A 101 3.02 8.05 -12.98
N ASN A 102 2.14 8.64 -13.81
CA ASN A 102 2.06 10.10 -13.95
C ASN A 102 1.71 10.78 -12.62
N GLU A 103 0.82 10.17 -11.83
CA GLU A 103 0.43 10.71 -10.52
C GLU A 103 1.61 10.75 -9.56
N VAL A 104 2.37 9.66 -9.47
CA VAL A 104 3.54 9.58 -8.60
C VAL A 104 4.67 10.51 -9.05
N GLU A 105 4.90 10.63 -10.36
CA GLU A 105 5.90 11.55 -10.90
C GLU A 105 5.54 13.02 -10.64
N SER A 106 4.25 13.37 -10.68
CA SER A 106 3.78 14.74 -10.48
C SER A 106 3.55 15.14 -9.01
N ARG A 107 3.38 14.18 -8.11
CA ARG A 107 3.18 14.42 -6.67
C ARG A 107 4.43 14.17 -5.84
N GLY A 108 5.33 13.32 -6.32
CA GLY A 108 6.54 12.92 -5.60
C GLY A 108 6.29 11.87 -4.52
N LYS A 109 7.36 11.45 -3.86
CA LYS A 109 7.35 10.37 -2.88
C LYS A 109 6.56 10.73 -1.61
N VAL A 110 5.81 9.77 -1.10
CA VAL A 110 5.14 9.81 0.20
C VAL A 110 5.91 8.94 1.17
N THR A 111 6.09 9.41 2.41
CA THR A 111 6.55 8.55 3.49
C THR A 111 5.34 8.03 4.23
N ALA A 112 5.08 6.72 4.14
CA ALA A 112 4.09 6.08 4.98
C ALA A 112 4.62 6.07 6.42
N GLN A 113 3.99 6.85 7.30
CA GLN A 113 4.24 6.80 8.73
C GLN A 113 3.13 5.97 9.36
N TYR A 114 3.45 4.73 9.72
CA TYR A 114 2.68 3.97 10.70
C TYR A 114 2.88 4.69 12.04
N GLY A 115 1.77 5.06 12.71
CA GLY A 115 1.74 6.07 13.77
C GLY A 115 2.72 5.89 14.95
N SER A 116 2.69 6.85 15.88
CA SER A 116 3.65 7.04 16.99
C SER A 116 3.90 5.84 17.92
N ASN A 117 3.13 4.77 17.81
CA ASN A 117 3.30 3.53 18.59
C ASN A 117 4.27 2.53 17.92
N ARG A 118 4.84 2.87 16.75
CA ARG A 118 5.87 2.04 16.12
C ARG A 118 7.15 2.05 16.98
N PRO A 119 7.66 0.88 17.41
CA PRO A 119 8.91 0.84 18.16
C PRO A 119 10.06 1.37 17.31
N ALA A 120 10.98 2.12 17.92
CA ALA A 120 12.13 2.71 17.23
C ALA A 120 13.09 1.65 16.66
N THR A 121 13.14 0.48 17.29
CA THR A 121 13.91 -0.68 16.85
C THR A 121 12.99 -1.72 16.25
N GLU A 122 13.54 -2.55 15.36
CA GLU A 122 12.82 -3.72 14.88
C GLU A 122 12.50 -4.67 16.05
N VAL A 123 11.39 -5.39 15.94
CA VAL A 123 10.92 -6.34 16.96
C VAL A 123 10.63 -7.69 16.32
N PRO A 124 10.78 -8.81 17.02
CA PRO A 124 10.39 -10.10 16.45
C PRO A 124 8.86 -10.23 16.32
N TRP A 125 8.41 -11.20 15.53
CA TRP A 125 7.02 -11.68 15.56
C TRP A 125 6.68 -12.21 16.96
N LYS A 126 5.51 -11.85 17.51
CA LYS A 126 5.04 -12.44 18.78
C LYS A 126 4.60 -13.89 18.57
N HIS A 127 3.93 -14.13 17.44
CA HIS A 127 3.42 -15.44 17.06
C HIS A 127 4.27 -16.03 15.94
N SER A 128 4.68 -17.28 16.04
CA SER A 128 5.31 -17.99 14.93
C SER A 128 4.27 -18.41 13.88
N ILE A 129 4.67 -18.68 12.63
CA ILE A 129 3.76 -19.27 11.63
C ILE A 129 3.18 -20.61 12.09
N PHE A 130 3.89 -21.34 12.94
CA PHE A 130 3.44 -22.62 13.50
C PHE A 130 2.82 -22.51 14.89
N ASP A 131 2.58 -21.30 15.39
CA ASP A 131 1.91 -21.08 16.68
C ASP A 131 0.38 -21.19 16.55
N ILE A 132 -0.05 -22.26 15.90
CA ILE A 132 -1.46 -22.52 15.53
C ILE A 132 -2.34 -22.83 16.75
N CYS A 133 -1.74 -23.17 17.88
CA CYS A 133 -2.44 -23.54 19.11
C CYS A 133 -2.75 -22.34 20.01
N PHE A 134 -2.19 -21.15 19.78
CA PHE A 134 -2.44 -19.98 20.60
C PHE A 134 -3.92 -19.57 20.60
N ASN A 135 -4.55 -19.58 19.41
CA ASN A 135 -5.97 -19.32 19.24
C ASN A 135 -6.54 -20.25 18.17
N SER A 136 -7.16 -21.34 18.61
CA SER A 136 -7.75 -22.35 17.73
C SER A 136 -8.88 -21.80 16.86
N SER A 137 -9.61 -20.77 17.32
CA SER A 137 -10.65 -20.11 16.51
C SER A 137 -10.04 -19.40 15.31
N ASN A 138 -8.93 -18.68 15.50
CA ASN A 138 -8.22 -18.02 14.42
C ASN A 138 -7.62 -19.03 13.45
N PHE A 139 -7.08 -20.15 13.94
CA PHE A 139 -6.58 -21.21 13.07
C PHE A 139 -7.69 -21.84 12.22
N ILE A 140 -8.81 -22.22 12.83
CA ILE A 140 -9.97 -22.78 12.11
C ILE A 140 -10.47 -21.80 11.05
N TYR A 141 -10.59 -20.51 11.39
CA TYR A 141 -11.03 -19.50 10.44
C TYR A 141 -10.03 -19.34 9.27
N GLY A 142 -8.73 -19.35 9.57
CA GLY A 142 -7.66 -19.35 8.57
C GLY A 142 -7.68 -20.57 7.65
N CYS A 143 -7.99 -21.77 8.17
CA CYS A 143 -8.12 -22.97 7.36
C CYS A 143 -9.40 -22.98 6.50
N CYS A 144 -10.52 -22.45 7.02
CA CYS A 144 -11.79 -22.45 6.31
C CYS A 144 -11.87 -21.36 5.22
N CYS A 145 -11.30 -20.18 5.48
CA CYS A 145 -11.21 -19.10 4.49
C CYS A 145 -9.94 -18.26 4.73
N PRO A 146 -8.76 -18.67 4.22
CA PRO A 146 -7.52 -17.93 4.46
C PRO A 146 -7.58 -16.50 3.92
N SER A 147 -8.20 -16.28 2.76
CA SER A 147 -8.38 -14.94 2.20
C SER A 147 -9.25 -14.04 3.09
N CYS A 148 -10.31 -14.57 3.69
CA CYS A 148 -11.17 -13.82 4.60
C CYS A 148 -10.44 -13.47 5.89
N ALA A 149 -9.72 -14.45 6.47
CA ALA A 149 -8.92 -14.28 7.66
C ALA A 149 -7.82 -13.21 7.48
N ILE A 150 -7.13 -13.25 6.35
CA ILE A 150 -6.11 -12.25 5.99
C ILE A 150 -6.75 -10.87 5.79
N ALA A 151 -7.90 -10.80 5.12
CA ALA A 151 -8.63 -9.56 4.93
C ALA A 151 -9.11 -8.95 6.25
N GLN A 152 -9.58 -9.79 7.17
CA GLN A 152 -9.98 -9.39 8.52
C GLN A 152 -8.78 -8.90 9.32
N ALA A 153 -7.67 -9.65 9.35
CA ALA A 153 -6.42 -9.21 10.00
C ALA A 153 -5.98 -7.84 9.49
N ARG A 154 -6.08 -7.60 8.19
CA ARG A 154 -5.73 -6.32 7.59
C ARG A 154 -6.68 -5.19 7.99
N THR A 155 -7.98 -5.48 7.98
CA THR A 155 -9.03 -4.55 8.42
C THR A 155 -8.86 -4.16 9.89
N ASP A 156 -8.55 -5.12 10.75
CA ASP A 156 -8.29 -4.86 12.17
C ASP A 156 -6.96 -4.11 12.39
N PHE A 157 -5.98 -4.33 11.50
CA PHE A 157 -4.69 -3.67 11.55
C PHE A 157 -4.80 -2.16 11.29
N ASP A 158 -5.51 -1.69 10.27
CA ASP A 158 -5.53 -0.25 9.91
C ASP A 158 -6.91 0.33 9.60
N GLY A 159 -7.98 -0.46 9.64
CA GLY A 159 -9.33 -0.03 9.30
C GLY A 159 -9.60 0.06 7.79
N SER A 160 -8.76 -0.53 6.94
CA SER A 160 -9.00 -0.63 5.50
C SER A 160 -10.24 -1.46 5.18
N ASP A 161 -10.79 -1.26 3.98
CA ASP A 161 -12.01 -1.94 3.54
C ASP A 161 -11.79 -3.47 3.39
N CYS A 162 -12.59 -4.26 4.10
CA CYS A 162 -12.46 -5.72 4.11
C CYS A 162 -12.73 -6.34 2.73
N CYS A 163 -13.68 -5.79 1.97
CA CYS A 163 -14.00 -6.27 0.62
C CYS A 163 -12.80 -6.11 -0.34
N PHE A 164 -12.17 -4.93 -0.32
CA PHE A 164 -10.92 -4.70 -1.03
C PHE A 164 -9.81 -5.65 -0.58
N ASN A 165 -9.65 -5.82 0.73
CA ASN A 165 -8.61 -6.71 1.26
C ASN A 165 -8.81 -8.17 0.80
N PHE A 166 -10.05 -8.63 0.75
CA PHE A 166 -10.41 -9.97 0.30
C PHE A 166 -10.19 -10.18 -1.20
N LEU A 167 -10.59 -9.20 -2.03
CA LEU A 167 -10.59 -9.36 -3.49
C LEU A 167 -9.24 -9.01 -4.14
N CYS A 168 -8.47 -8.11 -3.54
CA CYS A 168 -7.34 -7.45 -4.20
C CYS A 168 -6.01 -7.60 -3.46
N PHE A 169 -6.02 -8.07 -2.21
CA PHE A 169 -4.81 -8.17 -1.39
C PHE A 169 -4.30 -9.60 -1.35
N THR A 170 -3.06 -9.80 -1.79
CA THR A 170 -2.43 -11.11 -1.72
C THR A 170 -1.96 -11.39 -0.28
N PRO A 171 -1.89 -12.67 0.13
CA PRO A 171 -1.31 -13.05 1.41
C PRO A 171 0.10 -12.48 1.65
N CYS A 172 0.93 -12.43 0.60
CA CYS A 172 2.26 -11.85 0.65
C CYS A 172 2.21 -10.35 0.97
N LEU A 173 1.32 -9.63 0.30
CA LEU A 173 1.12 -8.19 0.53
C LEU A 173 0.60 -7.91 1.94
N ALA A 174 -0.40 -8.66 2.43
CA ALA A 174 -0.91 -8.53 3.79
C ALA A 174 0.21 -8.70 4.83
N ARG A 175 0.99 -9.75 4.67
CA ARG A 175 2.11 -10.06 5.55
C ARG A 175 3.16 -8.97 5.57
N SER A 176 3.64 -8.53 4.41
CA SER A 176 4.63 -7.46 4.30
C SER A 176 4.13 -6.16 4.94
N VAL A 177 2.88 -5.76 4.68
CA VAL A 177 2.39 -4.48 5.20
C VAL A 177 2.13 -4.52 6.70
N ILE A 178 1.66 -5.65 7.25
CA ILE A 178 1.52 -5.81 8.71
C ILE A 178 2.92 -5.84 9.37
N ARG A 179 3.88 -6.57 8.79
CA ARG A 179 5.25 -6.64 9.28
C ARG A 179 5.89 -5.25 9.35
N GLU A 180 5.91 -4.53 8.23
CA GLU A 180 6.48 -3.17 8.17
C GLU A 180 5.72 -2.19 9.05
N GLY A 181 4.39 -2.36 9.12
CA GLY A 181 3.49 -1.58 9.95
C GLY A 181 3.83 -1.62 11.44
N TYR A 182 4.17 -2.79 11.96
CA TYR A 182 4.57 -2.99 13.35
C TYR A 182 6.08 -2.90 13.59
N ASN A 183 6.88 -2.58 12.56
CA ASN A 183 8.34 -2.67 12.59
C ASN A 183 8.87 -4.05 12.96
N ILE A 184 8.24 -5.11 12.45
CA ILE A 184 8.65 -6.48 12.74
C ILE A 184 9.86 -6.87 11.86
N GLU A 185 10.84 -7.53 12.47
CA GLU A 185 12.02 -8.08 11.79
C GLU A 185 11.61 -9.04 10.66
N GLY A 186 12.34 -8.99 9.55
CA GLY A 186 12.15 -9.92 8.44
C GLY A 186 12.55 -9.33 7.10
N SER A 187 12.26 -10.08 6.05
CA SER A 187 12.59 -9.70 4.68
C SER A 187 11.40 -9.91 3.76
N CYS A 188 11.39 -9.19 2.63
CA CYS A 188 10.38 -9.39 1.60
C CYS A 188 10.36 -10.82 1.04
N ILE A 189 11.49 -11.52 1.06
CA ILE A 189 11.57 -12.94 0.66
C ILE A 189 10.74 -13.80 1.61
N MET A 190 10.86 -13.59 2.92
CA MET A 190 10.04 -14.31 3.90
C MET A 190 8.56 -13.94 3.80
N ASP A 191 8.25 -12.71 3.41
CA ASP A 191 6.87 -12.28 3.15
C ASP A 191 6.25 -13.02 1.96
N ILE A 192 7.07 -13.54 1.03
CA ILE A 192 6.65 -14.32 -0.14
C ILE A 192 6.62 -15.82 0.16
N LEU A 193 7.71 -16.34 0.76
CA LEU A 193 7.87 -17.77 0.95
C LEU A 193 6.93 -18.33 2.03
N CYS A 194 6.68 -17.59 3.11
CA CYS A 194 5.80 -18.08 4.19
C CYS A 194 4.37 -18.34 3.69
N PRO A 195 3.69 -17.40 3.01
CA PRO A 195 2.35 -17.68 2.50
C PRO A 195 2.33 -18.72 1.38
N TRP A 196 3.40 -18.82 0.59
CA TRP A 196 3.52 -19.86 -0.43
C TRP A 196 3.65 -21.26 0.18
N LEU A 197 4.32 -21.37 1.33
CA LEU A 197 4.48 -22.63 2.06
C LEU A 197 3.21 -23.06 2.80
N CYS A 198 2.56 -22.13 3.51
CA CYS A 198 1.32 -22.40 4.25
C CYS A 198 0.53 -21.10 4.43
N VAL A 199 -0.46 -20.86 3.57
CA VAL A 199 -1.27 -19.63 3.61
C VAL A 199 -2.16 -19.59 4.86
N GLU A 200 -2.64 -20.74 5.33
CA GLU A 200 -3.49 -20.91 6.51
C GLU A 200 -2.72 -20.55 7.79
N CYS A 201 -1.47 -21.01 7.87
CA CYS A 201 -0.54 -20.69 8.96
C CYS A 201 -0.26 -19.19 9.02
N VAL A 202 0.00 -18.57 7.86
CA VAL A 202 0.19 -17.12 7.78
C VAL A 202 -1.08 -16.37 8.15
N ALA A 203 -2.26 -16.81 7.69
CA ALA A 203 -3.52 -16.18 8.04
C ALA A 203 -3.73 -16.17 9.57
N CYS A 204 -3.50 -17.31 10.23
CA CYS A 204 -3.54 -17.43 11.69
C CYS A 204 -2.53 -16.52 12.38
N GLN A 205 -1.26 -16.53 11.91
CA GLN A 205 -0.21 -15.68 12.47
C GLN A 205 -0.59 -14.20 12.38
N LEU A 206 -1.07 -13.72 11.23
CA LEU A 206 -1.45 -12.31 11.04
C LEU A 206 -2.62 -11.91 11.94
N MET A 207 -3.65 -12.77 12.09
CA MET A 207 -4.77 -12.49 12.98
C MET A 207 -4.34 -12.44 14.45
N ASN A 208 -3.50 -13.37 14.91
CA ASN A 208 -2.98 -13.38 16.27
C ASN A 208 -2.10 -12.15 16.53
N GLU A 209 -1.20 -11.81 15.58
CA GLU A 209 -0.31 -10.67 15.70
C GLU A 209 -1.09 -9.35 15.81
N VAL A 210 -2.11 -9.16 14.97
CA VAL A 210 -2.96 -7.95 15.00
C VAL A 210 -3.83 -7.90 16.25
N SER A 211 -4.36 -9.04 16.71
CA SER A 211 -5.13 -9.12 17.95
C SER A 211 -4.29 -8.70 19.17
N ASP A 212 -3.03 -9.13 19.21
CA ASP A 212 -2.11 -8.86 20.33
C ASP A 212 -1.47 -7.49 20.31
N ARG A 213 -1.31 -6.88 19.13
CA ARG A 213 -0.67 -5.56 18.99
C ARG A 213 -1.68 -4.42 18.86
N GLY A 214 -2.91 -4.74 18.44
CA GLY A 214 -3.97 -3.77 18.22
C GLY A 214 -3.78 -2.93 16.95
N LYS A 215 -4.78 -2.09 16.69
CA LYS A 215 -4.87 -1.27 15.47
C LYS A 215 -3.78 -0.20 15.39
N VAL A 216 -3.22 -0.02 14.18
CA VAL A 216 -2.28 1.03 13.82
C VAL A 216 -3.02 2.15 13.09
N THR A 217 -2.72 3.41 13.46
CA THR A 217 -3.18 4.57 12.69
C THR A 217 -2.20 4.84 11.56
N LYS A 218 -2.67 4.80 10.31
CA LYS A 218 -1.88 5.18 9.14
C LYS A 218 -1.90 6.69 8.93
N GLN A 219 -0.72 7.31 8.86
CA GLN A 219 -0.55 8.68 8.41
C GLN A 219 0.36 8.70 7.18
N TYR A 220 -0.12 9.32 6.11
CA TYR A 220 0.68 9.55 4.90
C TYR A 220 1.19 10.98 4.95
N VAL A 221 2.51 11.13 4.97
CA VAL A 221 3.16 12.44 4.93
C VAL A 221 3.80 12.59 3.56
N SER A 222 3.27 13.52 2.76
CA SER A 222 3.89 13.87 1.49
C SER A 222 5.24 14.53 1.78
N VAL A 223 6.31 13.97 1.21
CA VAL A 223 7.61 14.65 1.24
C VAL A 223 7.54 15.66 0.10
N THR A 224 7.25 16.91 0.42
CA THR A 224 7.36 17.98 -0.57
C THR A 224 8.81 17.96 -1.06
N ALA A 225 9.01 17.67 -2.34
CA ALA A 225 10.34 17.73 -2.93
C ALA A 225 10.94 19.10 -2.59
N ALA A 226 12.19 19.13 -2.13
CA ALA A 226 12.90 20.38 -1.94
C ALA A 226 12.74 21.22 -3.22
N PRO A 227 12.44 22.53 -3.12
CA PRO A 227 12.24 23.37 -4.29
C PRO A 227 13.39 23.14 -5.26
N GLN A 228 13.09 22.73 -6.49
CA GLN A 228 14.12 22.50 -7.48
C GLN A 228 14.91 23.79 -7.62
N VAL A 229 16.20 23.74 -7.27
CA VAL A 229 17.11 24.86 -7.52
C VAL A 229 17.01 25.15 -9.01
N PRO A 230 16.62 26.38 -9.42
CA PRO A 230 16.47 26.72 -10.82
C PRO A 230 17.74 26.31 -11.56
N SER A 231 17.59 25.41 -12.53
CA SER A 231 18.71 24.95 -13.34
C SER A 231 19.16 26.12 -14.22
N THR A 232 20.08 26.94 -13.71
CA THR A 232 20.79 27.94 -14.50
C THR A 232 21.81 27.22 -15.36
N VAL A 233 21.35 26.39 -16.30
CA VAL A 233 22.19 25.96 -17.42
C VAL A 233 22.15 27.12 -18.41
N PRO A 234 23.27 27.82 -18.65
CA PRO A 234 23.33 28.86 -19.67
C PRO A 234 23.00 28.23 -21.02
N GLN A 235 21.98 28.75 -21.70
CA GLN A 235 21.71 28.35 -23.08
C GLN A 235 22.92 28.77 -23.92
N ALA A 236 23.67 27.79 -24.42
CA ALA A 236 24.72 28.02 -25.40
C ALA A 236 24.05 28.55 -26.68
N GLN A 237 24.24 29.85 -26.95
CA GLN A 237 23.81 30.46 -28.20
C GLN A 237 24.61 29.81 -29.34
N SER A 238 23.92 29.05 -30.19
CA SER A 238 24.51 28.53 -31.42
C SER A 238 24.77 29.70 -32.38
N VAL A 239 26.03 30.09 -32.51
CA VAL A 239 26.48 31.01 -33.55
C VAL A 239 26.41 30.27 -34.88
N VAL A 240 25.38 30.57 -35.68
CA VAL A 240 25.30 30.19 -37.08
C VAL A 240 26.32 31.05 -37.83
N ARG A 241 27.30 30.40 -38.48
CA ARG A 241 28.19 31.03 -39.46
C ARG A 241 27.71 30.71 -40.86
#